data_AF-A0A8T6G861-F1
#
_entry.id   AF-A0A8T6G861-F1
#
_cell.length_a   1.000
_cell.length_b   1.000
_cell.length_c   1.000
_cell.angle_alpha   90.00
_cell.angle_beta   90.00
_cell.angle_gamma   90.00
#
_symmetry.space_group_name_H-M   'P 1'
#
loop_
_entity.id
_entity.type
_entity.pdbx_description
1 polymer ?
#
loop_
_entity_poly.entity_id
_entity_poly.type
_entity_poly.pdbx_seq_one_letter_code
_entity_poly.pdbx_strand_id
1 'polypeptide(L)'
;MCGKIAGDYVYNPDKSQAPLPHTREVEWLVEDVPRAIFDQDLKNSFTSQLTVSQVRKDNAEARIQQVANVYLGAEHVVEPPTPSSSSDDLDDDEVRVNLVEANNDRILDRVRDRFREHHLEYLVARILEARIHGIGNKARTGWWRGYTCRQWGVRFR
;
A
#
# COMPACT_ATOMS: atom_id res chain seq x y z
N MET A 1 15.25 12.11 -1.79
CA MET A 1 15.43 13.57 -1.93
C MET A 1 14.14 14.22 -2.42
N CYS A 2 13.80 15.40 -1.90
CA CYS A 2 12.77 16.30 -2.43
C CYS A 2 13.39 17.68 -2.66
N GLY A 3 13.02 18.33 -3.77
CA GLY A 3 13.57 19.62 -4.16
C GLY A 3 12.59 20.42 -5.00
N LYS A 4 12.77 21.73 -5.00
CA LYS A 4 11.98 22.69 -5.76
C LYS A 4 12.81 23.22 -6.93
N ILE A 5 12.18 23.36 -8.10
CA ILE A 5 12.84 24.02 -9.23
C ILE A 5 12.98 25.51 -8.90
N ALA A 6 14.21 25.99 -8.84
CA ALA A 6 14.55 27.36 -8.45
C ALA A 6 14.90 28.25 -9.65
N GLY A 7 15.36 27.66 -10.75
CA GLY A 7 15.84 28.40 -11.92
C GLY A 7 15.13 28.06 -13.22
N ASP A 8 15.37 28.91 -14.21
CA ASP A 8 14.90 28.72 -15.57
C ASP A 8 15.59 27.55 -16.28
N TYR A 9 15.02 27.17 -17.42
CA TYR A 9 15.60 26.16 -18.29
C TYR A 9 16.89 26.67 -18.94
N VAL A 10 17.97 25.91 -18.77
CA VAL A 10 19.27 26.20 -19.38
C VAL A 10 19.61 25.10 -20.39
N TYR A 11 19.87 25.52 -21.63
CA TYR A 11 20.38 24.66 -22.68
C TYR A 11 21.86 24.95 -22.93
N ASN A 12 22.72 23.97 -22.66
CA ASN A 12 24.14 24.04 -23.00
C ASN A 12 24.45 23.00 -24.10
N PRO A 13 24.70 23.42 -25.36
CA PRO A 13 24.99 22.49 -26.44
C PRO A 13 26.39 21.88 -26.36
N ASP A 14 27.27 22.42 -25.52
CA ASP A 14 28.66 21.97 -25.42
C ASP A 14 28.79 20.74 -24.50
N LYS A 15 28.89 19.56 -25.13
CA LYS A 15 29.03 18.26 -24.46
C LYS A 15 30.36 18.10 -23.71
N SER A 16 31.32 19.00 -23.93
CA SER A 16 32.62 18.95 -23.25
C SER A 16 32.54 19.43 -21.79
N GLN A 17 31.55 20.26 -21.46
CA GLN A 17 31.38 20.84 -20.11
C GLN A 17 30.31 20.14 -19.27
N ALA A 18 29.27 19.57 -19.88
CA ALA A 18 28.22 18.87 -19.16
C ALA A 18 27.73 17.62 -19.93
N PRO A 19 27.54 16.47 -19.25
CA PRO A 19 27.05 15.25 -19.87
C PRO A 19 25.58 15.34 -20.32
N LEU A 20 24.81 16.31 -19.79
CA LEU A 20 23.41 16.55 -20.11
C LEU A 20 23.22 17.98 -20.63
N PRO A 21 22.73 18.17 -21.86
CA PRO A 21 22.60 19.51 -22.45
C PRO A 21 21.41 20.29 -21.92
N HIS A 22 20.49 19.63 -21.22
CA HIS A 22 19.26 20.22 -20.68
C HIS A 22 19.31 20.17 -19.16
N THR A 23 19.34 21.35 -18.53
CA THR A 23 19.43 21.44 -17.06
C THR A 23 18.46 22.48 -16.52
N ARG A 24 18.06 22.28 -15.26
CA ARG A 24 17.32 23.25 -14.46
C ARG A 24 17.92 23.25 -13.07
N GLU A 25 18.01 24.43 -12.48
CA GLU A 25 18.48 24.58 -11.11
C GLU A 25 17.41 24.08 -10.14
N VAL A 26 17.83 23.26 -9.17
CA VAL A 26 16.98 22.65 -8.16
C VAL A 26 17.52 23.02 -6.80
N GLU A 27 16.66 23.62 -5.98
CA GLU A 27 16.88 23.82 -4.56
C GLU A 27 16.44 22.55 -3.81
N TRP A 28 17.40 21.83 -3.24
CA TRP A 28 17.11 20.60 -2.49
C TRP A 28 16.62 20.95 -1.09
N LEU A 29 15.41 20.52 -0.77
CA LEU A 29 14.79 20.75 0.54
C LEU A 29 15.22 19.66 1.52
N VAL A 30 15.18 18.39 1.09
CA VAL A 30 15.61 17.25 1.92
C VAL A 30 16.29 16.22 1.03
N GLU A 31 17.49 15.79 1.39
CA GLU A 31 18.24 14.81 0.60
C GLU A 31 17.85 13.38 0.99
N ASP A 32 17.71 13.06 2.27
CA ASP A 32 17.54 11.66 2.73
C ASP A 32 16.14 11.35 3.27
N VAL A 33 15.11 11.40 2.40
CA VAL A 33 13.73 11.04 2.77
C VAL A 33 13.47 9.54 2.52
N PRO A 34 13.13 8.76 3.56
CA PRO A 34 12.74 7.37 3.42
C PRO A 34 11.47 7.23 2.58
N ARG A 35 11.54 6.33 1.58
CA ARG A 35 10.41 6.04 0.68
C ARG A 35 9.16 5.56 1.42
N ALA A 36 9.32 4.97 2.60
CA ALA A 36 8.22 4.42 3.40
C ALA A 36 7.23 5.48 3.91
N ILE A 37 7.66 6.73 4.06
CA ILE A 37 6.87 7.81 4.69
C ILE A 37 5.77 8.33 3.75
N PHE A 38 5.98 8.21 2.44
CA PHE A 38 4.98 8.65 1.47
C PHE A 38 3.79 7.69 1.44
N ASP A 39 2.62 8.24 1.13
CA ASP A 39 1.42 7.44 0.94
C ASP A 39 1.50 6.55 -0.31
N GLN A 40 0.70 5.48 -0.34
CA GLN A 40 0.79 4.45 -1.38
C GLN A 40 0.47 4.98 -2.78
N ASP A 41 -0.45 5.94 -2.89
CA ASP A 41 -0.83 6.60 -4.14
C ASP A 41 0.34 7.39 -4.75
N LEU A 42 1.08 8.13 -3.92
CA LEU A 42 2.29 8.84 -4.32
C LEU A 42 3.42 7.86 -4.64
N LYS A 43 3.61 6.80 -3.83
CA LYS A 43 4.59 5.75 -4.10
C LYS A 43 4.39 5.09 -5.46
N ASN A 44 3.15 4.78 -5.81
CA ASN A 44 2.79 4.20 -7.11
C ASN A 44 3.12 5.18 -8.24
N SER A 45 2.81 6.47 -8.05
CA SER A 45 3.14 7.53 -9.02
C SER A 45 4.64 7.72 -9.23
N PHE A 46 5.45 7.58 -8.18
CA PHE A 46 6.92 7.63 -8.28
C PHE A 46 7.53 6.42 -8.97
N THR A 47 6.80 5.31 -9.07
CA THR A 47 7.25 4.10 -9.77
C THR A 47 6.91 4.15 -11.28
N SER A 48 6.52 5.32 -11.80
CA SER A 48 6.33 5.53 -13.23
C SER A 48 7.64 5.25 -14.00
N GLN A 49 7.52 4.61 -15.16
CA GLN A 49 8.65 4.32 -16.05
C GLN A 49 9.13 5.58 -16.81
N LEU A 50 8.47 6.72 -16.63
CA LEU A 50 8.82 7.98 -17.28
C LEU A 50 9.87 8.76 -16.48
N THR A 51 10.82 9.38 -17.19
CA THR A 51 11.87 10.22 -16.59
C THR A 51 11.32 11.51 -15.96
N VAL A 52 10.23 12.05 -16.52
CA VAL A 52 9.53 13.23 -16.00
C VAL A 52 8.03 12.96 -16.07
N SER A 53 7.37 12.99 -14.93
CA SER A 53 5.93 12.75 -14.83
C SER A 53 5.25 13.77 -13.94
N GLN A 54 4.07 14.21 -14.35
CA GLN A 54 3.20 15.02 -13.50
C GLN A 54 2.30 14.10 -12.67
N VAL A 55 2.29 14.30 -11.36
CA VAL A 55 1.34 13.62 -10.46
C VAL A 55 0.04 14.42 -10.44
N ARG A 56 -1.07 13.83 -10.92
CA ARG A 56 -2.39 14.48 -11.00
C ARG A 56 -3.32 14.15 -9.83
N LYS A 57 -2.80 13.58 -8.74
CA LYS A 57 -3.59 13.24 -7.55
C LYS A 57 -3.87 14.48 -6.72
N ASP A 58 -5.03 14.50 -6.05
CA ASP A 58 -5.46 15.63 -5.23
C ASP A 58 -4.44 15.95 -4.15
N ASN A 59 -4.09 17.23 -4.04
CA ASN A 59 -3.18 17.79 -3.02
C ASN A 59 -1.81 17.09 -2.92
N ALA A 60 -1.30 16.50 -4.02
CA ALA A 60 -0.01 15.82 -4.04
C ALA A 60 1.16 16.75 -3.61
N GLU A 61 1.16 18.01 -4.08
CA GLU A 61 2.19 18.98 -3.73
C GLU A 61 2.19 19.29 -2.22
N ALA A 62 1.03 19.60 -1.64
CA ALA A 62 0.89 19.92 -0.23
C ALA A 62 1.36 18.75 0.67
N ARG A 63 1.04 17.52 0.29
CA ARG A 63 1.47 16.30 1.02
C ARG A 63 2.97 16.08 0.96
N ILE A 64 3.59 16.30 -0.20
CA ILE A 64 5.05 16.22 -0.35
C ILE A 64 5.74 17.31 0.47
N GLN A 65 5.23 18.54 0.44
CA GLN A 65 5.73 19.64 1.27
C GLN A 65 5.58 19.33 2.77
N GLN A 66 4.45 18.76 3.18
CA GLN A 66 4.24 18.35 4.57
C GLN A 66 5.26 17.29 5.00
N VAL A 67 5.48 16.25 4.20
CA VAL A 67 6.51 15.23 4.49
C VAL A 67 7.91 15.85 4.57
N ALA A 68 8.24 16.76 3.66
CA ALA A 68 9.52 17.48 3.69
C ALA A 68 9.69 18.30 4.99
N ASN A 69 8.65 19.03 5.40
CA ASN A 69 8.67 19.86 6.60
C ASN A 69 8.76 19.01 7.89
N VAL A 70 8.03 17.90 7.97
CA VAL A 70 8.11 16.96 9.09
C VAL A 70 9.53 16.39 9.20
N TYR A 71 10.17 16.08 8.07
CA TYR A 71 11.51 15.51 8.07
C TYR A 71 12.62 16.53 8.39
N LEU A 72 12.38 17.82 8.13
CA LEU A 72 13.27 18.93 8.48
C LEU A 72 13.18 19.35 9.95
N GLY A 73 12.36 18.67 10.76
CA GLY A 73 12.24 18.95 12.19
C GLY A 73 11.35 20.16 12.50
N ALA A 74 10.51 20.62 11.57
CA ALA A 74 9.42 21.53 11.89
C ALA A 74 8.30 20.71 12.54
N GLU A 75 8.36 20.62 13.87
CA GLU A 75 7.32 20.12 14.75
C GLU A 75 5.94 20.70 14.35
N HIS A 76 5.09 19.87 13.77
CA HIS A 76 3.64 20.04 13.92
C HIS A 76 2.94 18.69 13.70
N VAL A 77 2.60 18.05 14.83
CA VAL A 77 1.52 17.07 14.89
C VAL A 77 0.25 17.81 14.49
N VAL A 78 -0.28 17.52 13.31
CA VAL A 78 -1.68 17.83 12.98
C VAL A 78 -2.32 16.54 12.51
N GLU A 79 -3.45 16.27 13.15
CA GLU A 79 -4.35 15.16 12.90
C GLU A 79 -4.60 14.91 11.40
N PRO A 80 -4.85 13.64 11.03
CA PRO A 80 -5.17 13.29 9.66
C PRO A 80 -6.40 14.09 9.17
N PRO A 81 -6.36 14.67 7.97
CA PRO A 81 -7.53 15.34 7.43
C PRO A 81 -8.65 14.31 7.25
N THR A 82 -9.78 14.57 7.90
CA THR A 82 -11.07 13.96 7.54
C THR A 82 -11.28 14.14 6.04
N PRO A 83 -11.64 13.08 5.29
CA PRO A 83 -11.91 13.21 3.86
C PRO A 83 -13.18 14.05 3.67
N SER A 84 -12.98 15.32 3.36
CA SER A 84 -13.99 16.19 2.78
C SER A 84 -14.39 15.61 1.44
N SER A 85 -15.66 15.22 1.32
CA SER A 85 -16.27 14.79 0.06
C SER A 85 -16.13 15.89 -0.99
N SER A 86 -15.24 15.69 -1.96
CA SER A 86 -15.34 16.33 -3.27
C SER A 86 -15.60 15.24 -4.29
N SER A 87 -16.84 15.21 -4.75
CA SER A 87 -17.29 14.50 -5.93
C SER A 87 -16.48 14.95 -7.14
N ASP A 88 -15.72 14.03 -7.73
CA ASP A 88 -15.31 14.13 -9.13
C ASP A 88 -15.26 12.70 -9.69
N ASP A 89 -15.75 12.55 -10.91
CA ASP A 89 -16.03 11.32 -11.63
C ASP A 89 -14.78 10.44 -11.83
N LEU A 90 -14.30 9.80 -10.77
CA LEU A 90 -13.46 8.61 -10.85
C LEU A 90 -14.41 7.43 -11.04
N ASP A 91 -14.12 6.59 -12.05
CA ASP A 91 -14.85 5.34 -12.28
C ASP A 91 -15.09 4.66 -10.94
N ASP A 92 -16.38 4.44 -10.60
CA ASP A 92 -16.84 3.86 -9.34
C ASP A 92 -16.13 2.51 -9.08
N ASP A 93 -15.74 1.81 -10.15
CA ASP A 93 -14.90 0.62 -10.09
C ASP A 93 -13.44 0.89 -9.66
N GLU A 94 -12.78 1.96 -10.10
CA GLU A 94 -11.40 2.27 -9.70
C GLU A 94 -11.32 2.64 -8.20
N VAL A 95 -12.29 3.44 -7.72
CA VAL A 95 -12.40 3.78 -6.30
C VAL A 95 -12.70 2.55 -5.44
N ARG A 96 -13.60 1.67 -5.92
CA ARG A 96 -13.89 0.38 -5.25
C ARG A 96 -12.70 -0.55 -5.21
N VAL A 97 -11.95 -0.67 -6.29
CA VAL A 97 -10.76 -1.53 -6.35
C VAL A 97 -9.72 -1.05 -5.34
N ASN A 98 -9.44 0.26 -5.29
CA ASN A 98 -8.50 0.83 -4.33
C ASN A 98 -8.93 0.58 -2.87
N LEU A 99 -10.23 0.76 -2.55
CA LEU A 99 -10.75 0.48 -1.21
C LEU A 99 -10.65 -1.01 -0.84
N VAL A 100 -10.92 -1.91 -1.79
CA VAL A 100 -10.83 -3.36 -1.58
C VAL A 100 -9.38 -3.78 -1.36
N GLU A 101 -8.45 -3.28 -2.17
CA GLU A 101 -7.02 -3.54 -2.02
C GLU A 101 -6.48 -3.03 -0.67
N ALA A 102 -6.79 -1.78 -0.31
CA ALA A 102 -6.39 -1.20 0.97
C ALA A 102 -6.94 -1.97 2.18
N ASN A 103 -8.16 -2.48 2.09
CA ASN A 103 -8.74 -3.31 3.15
C ASN A 103 -8.08 -4.69 3.22
N ASN A 104 -7.79 -5.31 2.07
CA ASN A 104 -7.08 -6.58 2.02
C ASN A 104 -5.69 -6.46 2.63
N ASP A 105 -4.95 -5.40 2.33
CA ASP A 105 -3.62 -5.15 2.90
C ASP A 105 -3.68 -5.01 4.42
N ARG A 106 -4.65 -4.23 4.94
CA ARG A 106 -4.89 -4.12 6.40
C ARG A 106 -5.20 -5.45 7.06
N ILE A 107 -5.98 -6.31 6.39
CA ILE A 107 -6.29 -7.65 6.88
C ILE A 107 -5.02 -8.51 6.89
N LEU A 108 -4.22 -8.46 5.82
CA LEU A 108 -2.98 -9.22 5.71
C LEU A 108 -1.98 -8.82 6.79
N ASP A 109 -1.80 -7.53 7.04
CA ASP A 109 -0.90 -7.06 8.09
C ASP A 109 -1.37 -7.49 9.48
N ARG A 110 -2.68 -7.42 9.75
CA ARG A 110 -3.26 -7.92 11.00
C ARG A 110 -3.06 -9.43 11.19
N VAL A 111 -3.12 -10.20 10.12
CA VAL A 111 -2.88 -11.66 10.14
C VAL A 111 -1.38 -11.94 10.34
N ARG A 112 -0.50 -11.25 9.63
CA ARG A 112 0.96 -11.37 9.79
C ARG A 112 1.41 -11.05 11.21
N ASP A 113 0.85 -10.00 11.81
CA ASP A 113 1.19 -9.59 13.18
C ASP A 113 0.75 -10.60 14.23
N ARG A 114 -0.45 -11.19 14.08
CA ARG A 114 -0.98 -12.15 15.05
C ARG A 114 -0.47 -13.57 14.88
N PHE A 115 -0.12 -13.97 13.66
CA PHE A 115 0.29 -15.33 13.32
C PHE A 115 1.72 -15.32 12.79
N ARG A 116 2.65 -14.91 13.65
CA ARG A 116 4.09 -14.97 13.36
C ARG A 116 4.59 -16.41 13.44
N GLU A 117 5.69 -16.70 12.75
CA GLU A 117 6.35 -18.02 12.72
C GLU A 117 5.42 -19.15 12.21
N HIS A 118 5.29 -20.26 12.92
CA HIS A 118 4.53 -21.46 12.50
C HIS A 118 3.03 -21.38 12.77
N HIS A 119 2.53 -20.29 13.37
CA HIS A 119 1.11 -20.20 13.75
C HIS A 119 0.16 -20.02 12.57
N LEU A 120 0.67 -19.62 11.40
CA LEU A 120 -0.12 -19.53 10.16
C LEU A 120 -0.58 -20.92 9.68
N GLU A 121 0.24 -21.95 9.88
CA GLU A 121 -0.07 -23.34 9.49
C GLU A 121 -1.32 -23.84 10.24
N TYR A 122 -1.43 -23.50 11.52
CA TYR A 122 -2.61 -23.82 12.34
C TYR A 122 -3.87 -23.11 11.85
N LEU A 123 -3.75 -21.82 11.49
CA LEU A 123 -4.87 -21.04 10.95
C LEU A 123 -5.37 -21.66 9.63
N VAL A 124 -4.45 -22.01 8.72
CA VAL A 124 -4.77 -22.63 7.44
C VAL A 124 -5.43 -24.00 7.64
N ALA A 125 -4.88 -24.84 8.54
CA ALA A 125 -5.47 -26.13 8.88
C ALA A 125 -6.92 -25.99 9.37
N ARG A 126 -7.20 -25.05 10.28
CA ARG A 126 -8.56 -24.80 10.77
C ARG A 126 -9.51 -24.25 9.71
N ILE A 127 -9.03 -23.39 8.82
CA ILE A 127 -9.83 -22.88 7.70
C ILE A 127 -10.19 -24.02 6.74
N LEU A 128 -9.23 -24.89 6.42
CA LEU A 128 -9.46 -26.06 5.56
C LEU A 128 -10.45 -27.04 6.20
N GLU A 129 -10.30 -27.36 7.49
CA GLU A 129 -11.27 -28.16 8.23
C GLU A 129 -12.67 -27.54 8.19
N ALA A 130 -12.80 -26.25 8.49
CA ALA A 130 -14.09 -25.55 8.48
C ALA A 130 -14.75 -25.56 7.09
N ARG A 131 -13.96 -25.35 6.02
CA ARG A 131 -14.46 -25.37 4.65
C ARG A 131 -14.86 -26.77 4.20
N ILE A 132 -14.07 -27.79 4.55
CA ILE A 132 -14.37 -29.20 4.24
C ILE A 132 -15.63 -29.66 4.98
N HIS A 133 -15.75 -29.36 6.27
CA HIS A 133 -16.95 -29.65 7.05
C HIS A 133 -18.17 -28.84 6.58
N GLY A 134 -17.99 -27.60 6.12
CA GLY A 134 -19.05 -26.77 5.54
C GLY A 134 -19.54 -27.26 4.17
N ILE A 135 -18.67 -27.87 3.36
CA ILE A 135 -19.03 -28.49 2.09
C ILE A 135 -19.73 -29.85 2.32
N GLY A 136 -19.30 -30.61 3.34
CA GLY A 136 -19.93 -31.88 3.72
C GLY A 136 -21.31 -31.76 4.39
N ASN A 137 -21.69 -30.57 4.86
CA ASN A 137 -22.96 -30.35 5.58
C ASN A 137 -24.09 -29.79 4.68
N LYS A 138 -23.79 -29.29 3.47
CA LYS A 138 -24.84 -28.94 2.49
C LYS A 138 -25.52 -30.17 1.86
N ALA A 139 -24.97 -31.37 2.03
CA ALA A 139 -25.54 -32.62 1.55
C ALA A 139 -26.28 -33.44 2.64
N ARG A 140 -26.42 -32.94 3.88
CA ARG A 140 -26.95 -33.75 5.00
C ARG A 140 -28.06 -33.08 5.82
N THR A 141 -28.86 -32.21 5.23
CA THR A 141 -30.22 -31.96 5.75
C THR A 141 -31.16 -33.05 5.24
N GLY A 142 -31.02 -34.26 5.77
CA GLY A 142 -31.86 -35.39 5.40
C GLY A 142 -31.30 -36.71 5.92
N TRP A 143 -31.67 -37.05 7.15
CA TRP A 143 -31.37 -38.32 7.83
C TRP A 143 -29.87 -38.46 8.15
N TRP A 144 -29.46 -38.68 9.40
CA TRP A 144 -29.49 -39.97 10.08
C TRP A 144 -29.49 -39.74 11.59
N ARG A 145 -30.52 -40.27 12.26
CA ARG A 145 -30.47 -40.62 13.68
C ARG A 145 -29.45 -41.73 13.87
N GLY A 146 -28.67 -41.64 14.95
CA GLY A 146 -27.93 -42.75 15.53
C GLY A 146 -26.71 -43.18 14.73
N TYR A 147 -25.55 -43.14 15.39
CA TYR A 147 -24.54 -44.21 15.44
C TYR A 147 -23.24 -43.56 15.90
N THR A 148 -22.78 -44.01 17.06
CA THR A 148 -21.48 -43.73 17.66
C THR A 148 -20.35 -44.07 16.69
N CYS A 149 -19.32 -43.23 16.59
CA CYS A 149 -18.05 -43.65 15.99
C CYS A 149 -16.90 -43.27 16.95
N ARG A 150 -16.48 -44.27 17.74
CA ARG A 150 -15.14 -44.37 18.32
C ARG A 150 -14.15 -44.66 17.17
N GLN A 151 -12.87 -44.34 17.41
CA GLN A 151 -11.72 -44.42 16.48
C GLN A 151 -11.81 -43.32 15.41
N TRP A 152 -10.82 -42.46 15.25
CA TRP A 152 -9.46 -42.80 14.80
C TRP A 152 -8.38 -42.08 15.60
N GLY A 153 -7.38 -42.83 16.05
CA GLY A 153 -6.12 -42.29 16.55
C GLY A 153 -5.19 -41.97 15.39
N VAL A 154 -4.51 -40.83 15.49
CA VAL A 154 -3.33 -40.54 14.67
C VAL A 154 -2.20 -40.14 15.62
N ARG A 155 -1.21 -41.02 15.72
CA ARG A 155 0.03 -40.86 16.48
C ARG A 155 1.03 -40.22 15.52
N PHE A 156 1.49 -39.00 15.80
CA PHE A 156 2.61 -38.42 15.07
C PHE A 156 3.93 -38.87 15.73
N ARG A 157 4.88 -39.30 14.89
CA ARG A 157 6.27 -39.55 15.22
C ARG A 157 7.09 -38.35 14.76
#